data_AF-A0A7X7JXI5-F1
#
_entry.id   AF-A0A7X7JXI5-F1
#
_cell.length_a   1.000
_cell.length_b   1.000
_cell.length_c   1.000
_cell.angle_alpha   90.00
_cell.angle_beta   90.00
_cell.angle_gamma   90.00
#
_symmetry.space_group_name_H-M   'P 1'
#
loop_
_entity.id
_entity.type
_entity.pdbx_description
1 polymer ?
#
loop_
_entity_poly.entity_id
_entity_poly.type
_entity_poly.pdbx_seq_one_letter_code
_entity_poly.pdbx_strand_id
1 'polypeptide(L)'
;VAEGDTIPADFDSMIAKIIAYGRTRDEALARLRRALTDTTVVIEGGATNKSFLLELLDRAEVTGPGRRGDWADTAWIDRTRADGGLVADRHAEVALVVAAVEAYEELESREVERLLDTAYGGRPQTGHKSVATIDLKLRGTAYKLTCSRVGPDQYLVGLDDQFVRAQMEWLDDVHARLRVEGERYRVVAATHGPVHLVEIDGTTHRVSRDEGGILRAPAPALVVATPVVVGDEVAAGAPVVVLESMKMETAITAPFAARIKELLVRTGTQVESMAPLVRLEPLGGDEEAEAGDDGSLAVLPERRELDPERAWEEALANLRHQVLGFDPVPGALRTYLAARDAFAEVGDRSTILAGECELFATFSDIAELSRNRPADQLANTELRIHSDREYLHTFLTTLDVERAGLPESFTTRLASALARYGVDSFDRTAEFEAAMFRVFLAHHNVAVDVALVVGVLERWLAEPAPSIGLAVEAWEQLERLKRATQLRFATLGDLARSARFRWFDQPMVDEERARIW
;
A
#
# COMPACT_ATOMS: atom_id res chain seq x y z
N VAL A 1 -3.09 -4.74 -34.03
CA VAL A 1 -2.59 -4.48 -32.69
C VAL A 1 -2.79 -5.73 -31.87
N ALA A 2 -1.68 -6.39 -31.57
CA ALA A 2 -1.55 -7.44 -30.58
C ALA A 2 -0.79 -6.88 -29.37
N GLU A 3 -0.84 -7.60 -28.26
CA GLU A 3 -0.01 -7.29 -27.10
C GLU A 3 1.49 -7.31 -27.47
N GLY A 4 2.24 -6.33 -26.97
CA GLY A 4 3.65 -6.13 -27.31
C GLY A 4 3.92 -5.33 -28.60
N ASP A 5 2.88 -4.96 -29.37
CA ASP A 5 3.05 -4.09 -30.54
C ASP A 5 3.49 -2.68 -30.11
N THR A 6 4.53 -2.14 -30.74
CA THR A 6 4.94 -0.74 -30.58
C THR A 6 4.08 0.17 -31.48
N ILE A 7 3.53 1.25 -30.91
CA ILE A 7 2.84 2.29 -31.68
C ILE A 7 3.89 3.26 -32.26
N PRO A 8 4.13 3.27 -33.59
CA PRO A 8 5.15 4.14 -34.17
C PRO A 8 4.72 5.62 -34.10
N ALA A 9 5.67 6.53 -33.85
CA ALA A 9 5.41 7.96 -33.80
C ALA A 9 4.85 8.56 -35.10
N ASP A 10 5.11 7.91 -36.24
CA ASP A 10 4.69 8.35 -37.57
C ASP A 10 3.24 7.94 -37.93
N PHE A 11 2.55 7.19 -37.07
CA PHE A 11 1.23 6.60 -37.36
C PHE A 11 0.06 7.42 -36.80
N ASP A 12 -1.14 7.20 -37.35
CA ASP A 12 -2.37 7.79 -36.81
C ASP A 12 -2.62 7.28 -35.38
N SER A 13 -3.04 8.21 -34.50
CA SER A 13 -3.45 7.98 -33.11
C SER A 13 -4.53 6.89 -32.94
N MET A 14 -5.27 6.55 -34.00
CA MET A 14 -6.30 5.51 -33.98
C MET A 14 -5.69 4.09 -34.07
N ILE A 15 -5.50 3.44 -32.91
CA ILE A 15 -4.95 2.08 -32.82
C ILE A 15 -6.00 0.96 -32.99
N ALA A 16 -7.27 1.24 -32.69
CA ALA A 16 -8.34 0.25 -32.75
C ALA A 16 -9.69 0.90 -33.02
N LYS A 17 -10.62 0.13 -33.61
CA LYS A 17 -12.00 0.54 -33.86
C LYS A 17 -12.96 -0.54 -33.35
N ILE A 18 -13.88 -0.14 -32.47
CA ILE A 18 -14.95 -1.01 -31.99
C ILE A 18 -16.24 -0.67 -32.72
N ILE A 19 -16.89 -1.67 -33.30
CA ILE A 19 -18.17 -1.52 -34.02
C ILE A 19 -19.18 -2.44 -33.37
N ALA A 20 -20.30 -1.88 -32.89
CA ALA A 20 -21.41 -2.65 -32.35
C ALA A 20 -22.61 -2.61 -33.30
N TYR A 21 -23.28 -3.74 -33.44
CA TYR A 21 -24.49 -3.90 -34.24
C TYR A 21 -25.63 -4.43 -33.36
N GLY A 22 -26.81 -3.86 -33.51
CA GLY A 22 -28.07 -4.26 -32.86
C GLY A 22 -29.27 -4.00 -33.76
N ARG A 23 -30.40 -4.66 -33.49
CA ARG A 23 -31.65 -4.48 -34.26
C ARG A 23 -32.29 -3.12 -34.02
N THR A 24 -32.02 -2.53 -32.87
CA THR A 24 -32.42 -1.17 -32.48
C THR A 24 -31.19 -0.36 -32.11
N ARG A 25 -31.33 0.98 -32.09
CA ARG A 25 -30.29 1.89 -31.62
C ARG A 25 -29.90 1.56 -30.18
N ASP A 26 -30.87 1.30 -29.32
CA ASP A 26 -30.63 0.95 -27.91
C ASP A 26 -29.85 -0.36 -27.77
N GLU A 27 -30.17 -1.37 -28.59
CA GLU A 27 -29.41 -2.62 -28.59
C GLU A 27 -27.96 -2.40 -29.06
N ALA A 28 -27.76 -1.60 -30.10
CA ALA A 28 -26.41 -1.28 -30.60
C ALA A 28 -25.60 -0.48 -29.56
N LEU A 29 -26.21 0.52 -28.91
CA LEU A 29 -25.58 1.31 -27.85
C LEU A 29 -25.24 0.47 -26.62
N ALA A 30 -26.16 -0.40 -26.17
CA ALA A 30 -25.91 -1.29 -25.04
C ALA A 30 -24.75 -2.25 -25.32
N ARG A 31 -24.68 -2.81 -26.54
CA ARG A 31 -23.58 -3.66 -26.98
C ARG A 31 -22.27 -2.89 -27.10
N LEU A 32 -22.30 -1.64 -27.59
CA LEU A 32 -21.12 -0.78 -27.69
C LEU A 32 -20.57 -0.44 -26.31
N ARG A 33 -21.44 -0.05 -25.37
CA ARG A 33 -21.06 0.23 -23.98
C ARG A 33 -20.41 -1.00 -23.36
N ARG A 34 -21.05 -2.18 -23.45
CA ARG A 34 -20.47 -3.44 -22.95
C ARG A 34 -19.11 -3.73 -23.58
N ALA A 35 -19.00 -3.64 -24.91
CA ALA A 35 -17.75 -3.90 -25.60
C ALA A 35 -16.62 -2.96 -25.16
N LEU A 36 -16.91 -1.67 -24.95
CA LEU A 36 -15.95 -0.71 -24.42
C LEU A 36 -15.55 -1.05 -22.99
N THR A 37 -16.51 -1.34 -22.10
CA THR A 37 -16.24 -1.69 -20.69
C THR A 37 -15.41 -2.97 -20.55
N ASP A 38 -15.67 -3.97 -21.40
CA ASP A 38 -14.98 -5.26 -21.37
C ASP A 38 -13.62 -5.23 -22.10
N THR A 39 -13.33 -4.17 -22.84
CA THR A 39 -12.05 -4.01 -23.54
C THR A 39 -11.04 -3.31 -22.63
N THR A 40 -9.92 -3.98 -22.35
CA THR A 40 -8.76 -3.38 -21.67
C THR A 40 -7.69 -3.08 -22.71
N VAL A 41 -7.21 -1.83 -22.74
CA VAL A 41 -6.06 -1.42 -23.55
C VAL A 41 -5.17 -0.57 -22.67
N VAL A 42 -3.99 -1.10 -22.36
CA VAL A 42 -2.93 -0.38 -21.65
C VAL A 42 -1.89 0.04 -22.68
N ILE A 43 -1.55 1.32 -22.70
CA ILE A 43 -0.50 1.86 -23.57
C ILE A 43 0.59 2.36 -22.65
N GLU A 44 1.77 1.77 -22.76
CA GLU A 44 2.93 2.23 -22.01
C GLU A 44 3.23 3.71 -22.32
N GLY A 45 3.26 4.54 -21.29
CA GLY A 45 3.44 6.00 -21.41
C GLY A 45 2.29 6.75 -22.09
N GLY A 46 1.24 6.07 -22.56
CA GLY A 46 0.13 6.65 -23.31
C GLY A 46 -1.17 6.74 -22.53
N ALA A 47 -2.24 7.14 -23.23
CA ALA A 47 -3.61 7.13 -22.72
C ALA A 47 -4.57 6.68 -23.82
N THR A 48 -5.74 6.17 -23.43
CA THR A 48 -6.82 5.83 -24.36
C THR A 48 -7.98 6.80 -24.19
N ASN A 49 -8.83 6.94 -25.21
CA ASN A 49 -10.05 7.72 -25.13
C ASN A 49 -11.25 6.89 -24.64
N LYS A 50 -11.03 5.70 -24.06
CA LYS A 50 -12.10 4.77 -23.63
C LYS A 50 -13.04 5.42 -22.61
N SER A 51 -12.52 6.04 -21.56
CA SER A 51 -13.32 6.71 -20.53
C SER A 51 -14.17 7.84 -21.11
N PHE A 52 -13.60 8.64 -22.01
CA PHE A 52 -14.31 9.67 -22.74
C PHE A 52 -15.44 9.09 -23.62
N LEU A 53 -15.19 7.98 -24.34
CA LEU A 53 -16.22 7.32 -25.14
C LEU A 53 -17.36 6.77 -24.29
N LEU A 54 -17.05 6.20 -23.11
CA LEU A 54 -18.07 5.75 -22.16
C LEU A 54 -18.89 6.92 -21.62
N GLU A 55 -18.25 8.04 -21.27
CA GLU A 55 -18.94 9.24 -20.83
C GLU A 55 -19.87 9.80 -21.92
N LEU A 56 -19.42 9.83 -23.19
CA LEU A 56 -20.28 10.21 -24.32
C LEU A 56 -21.51 9.31 -24.42
N LEU A 57 -21.36 8.01 -24.22
CA LEU A 57 -22.46 7.05 -24.26
C LEU A 57 -23.45 7.20 -23.10
N ASP A 58 -23.12 7.97 -22.06
CA ASP A 58 -24.02 8.27 -20.95
C ASP A 58 -24.76 9.60 -21.12
N ARG A 59 -24.44 10.39 -22.17
CA ARG A 59 -25.11 11.66 -22.46
C ARG A 59 -26.43 11.45 -23.21
N ALA A 60 -27.46 12.19 -22.80
CA ALA A 60 -28.78 12.13 -23.41
C ALA A 60 -28.76 12.66 -24.86
N GLU A 61 -27.84 13.57 -25.17
CA GLU A 61 -27.64 14.14 -26.50
C GLU A 61 -27.07 13.13 -27.51
N VAL A 62 -26.47 12.05 -27.01
CA VAL A 62 -25.91 10.95 -27.79
C VAL A 62 -26.88 9.76 -27.84
N THR A 63 -27.55 9.46 -26.72
CA THR A 63 -28.36 8.24 -26.57
C THR A 63 -29.87 8.44 -26.62
N GLY A 64 -30.34 9.66 -26.37
CA GLY A 64 -31.76 9.97 -26.21
C GLY A 64 -32.59 9.81 -27.49
N PRO A 65 -33.94 9.75 -27.34
CA PRO A 65 -34.87 9.56 -28.45
C PRO A 65 -34.98 10.80 -29.35
N GLY A 66 -34.41 11.93 -28.92
CA GLY A 66 -34.10 13.06 -29.76
C GLY A 66 -35.28 13.92 -30.20
N ARG A 67 -35.52 15.07 -29.54
CA ARG A 67 -36.22 16.19 -30.18
C ARG A 67 -35.19 17.13 -30.84
N ARG A 68 -35.64 17.88 -31.85
CA ARG A 68 -34.78 18.83 -32.59
C ARG A 68 -34.30 19.91 -31.61
N GLY A 69 -33.00 19.96 -31.34
CA GLY A 69 -32.38 20.84 -30.34
C GLY A 69 -31.59 20.10 -29.25
N ASP A 70 -31.88 18.81 -29.06
CA ASP A 70 -31.29 17.98 -27.98
C ASP A 70 -30.25 16.96 -28.52
N TRP A 71 -29.65 17.19 -29.70
CA TRP A 71 -28.71 16.26 -30.33
C TRP A 71 -27.29 16.84 -30.32
N ALA A 72 -26.30 15.97 -30.16
CA ALA A 72 -24.90 16.33 -30.37
C ALA A 72 -24.66 16.74 -31.84
N ASP A 73 -24.42 18.03 -32.09
CA ASP A 73 -23.90 18.53 -33.36
C ASP A 73 -22.37 18.49 -33.40
N THR A 74 -21.77 18.87 -34.54
CA THR A 74 -20.31 18.77 -34.73
C THR A 74 -19.49 19.66 -33.80
N ALA A 75 -20.10 20.68 -33.18
CA ALA A 75 -19.45 21.58 -32.24
C ALA A 75 -19.90 21.34 -30.79
N TRP A 76 -20.75 20.35 -30.53
CA TRP A 76 -21.30 20.09 -29.20
C TRP A 76 -20.20 19.70 -28.21
N ILE A 77 -19.25 18.83 -28.59
CA ILE A 77 -18.14 18.43 -27.71
C ILE A 77 -17.33 19.64 -27.24
N ASP A 78 -16.97 20.54 -28.17
CA ASP A 78 -16.16 21.71 -27.87
C ASP A 78 -16.90 22.67 -26.93
N ARG A 79 -18.20 22.91 -27.19
CA ARG A 79 -19.05 23.74 -26.32
C ARG A 79 -19.19 23.11 -24.93
N THR A 80 -19.53 21.83 -24.85
CA THR A 80 -19.72 21.14 -23.57
C THR A 80 -18.44 21.13 -22.75
N ARG A 81 -17.26 20.94 -23.36
CA ARG A 81 -15.97 21.05 -22.66
C ARG A 81 -15.66 22.47 -22.20
N ALA A 82 -15.94 23.48 -23.03
CA ALA A 82 -15.77 24.88 -22.64
C ALA A 82 -16.65 25.27 -21.44
N ASP A 83 -17.83 24.63 -21.34
CA ASP A 83 -18.74 24.77 -20.19
C ASP A 83 -18.38 23.86 -19.00
N GLY A 84 -17.23 23.16 -19.04
CA GLY A 84 -16.74 22.30 -17.96
C GLY A 84 -17.37 20.89 -17.90
N GLY A 85 -18.15 20.49 -18.91
CA GLY A 85 -18.67 19.13 -19.05
C GLY A 85 -17.72 18.18 -19.76
N LEU A 86 -18.12 16.91 -19.92
CA LEU A 86 -17.28 15.84 -20.49
C LEU A 86 -15.98 15.59 -19.70
N VAL A 87 -16.11 15.59 -18.37
CA VAL A 87 -15.03 15.32 -17.42
C VAL A 87 -15.35 14.00 -16.71
N ALA A 88 -14.58 12.96 -17.01
CA ALA A 88 -14.72 11.65 -16.39
C ALA A 88 -14.02 11.63 -15.02
N ASP A 89 -14.60 12.30 -14.01
CA ASP A 89 -14.06 12.52 -12.65
C ASP A 89 -14.45 11.50 -11.58
N ARG A 90 -15.41 10.65 -11.91
CA ARG A 90 -15.88 9.61 -11.01
C ARG A 90 -14.72 8.76 -10.47
N HIS A 91 -14.69 8.56 -9.15
CA HIS A 91 -13.68 7.77 -8.46
C HIS A 91 -12.26 8.34 -8.50
N ALA A 92 -12.09 9.65 -8.71
CA ALA A 92 -10.79 10.33 -8.65
C ALA A 92 -10.09 10.10 -7.30
N GLU A 93 -10.83 10.14 -6.20
CA GLU A 93 -10.37 9.86 -4.84
C GLU A 93 -9.84 8.44 -4.70
N VAL A 94 -10.50 7.45 -5.32
CA VAL A 94 -10.08 6.05 -5.31
C VAL A 94 -8.84 5.86 -6.19
N ALA A 95 -8.75 6.57 -7.32
CA ALA A 95 -7.57 6.55 -8.17
C ALA A 95 -6.32 7.11 -7.46
N LEU A 96 -6.47 8.14 -6.63
CA LEU A 96 -5.38 8.61 -5.76
C LEU A 96 -4.94 7.54 -4.75
N VAL A 97 -5.89 6.81 -4.15
CA VAL A 97 -5.59 5.68 -3.24
C VAL A 97 -4.78 4.60 -3.97
N VAL A 98 -5.20 4.20 -5.18
CA VAL A 98 -4.45 3.20 -5.99
C VAL A 98 -3.04 3.69 -6.29
N ALA A 99 -2.90 4.92 -6.80
CA ALA A 99 -1.59 5.47 -7.17
C ALA A 99 -0.67 5.61 -5.95
N ALA A 100 -1.22 5.94 -4.77
CA ALA A 100 -0.46 5.95 -3.52
C ALA A 100 0.00 4.54 -3.11
N VAL A 101 -0.86 3.53 -3.24
CA VAL A 101 -0.50 2.13 -2.95
C VAL A 101 0.60 1.64 -3.90
N GLU A 102 0.46 1.83 -5.22
CA GLU A 102 1.49 1.44 -6.19
C GLU A 102 2.83 2.15 -5.92
N ALA A 103 2.77 3.45 -5.60
CA ALA A 103 3.97 4.21 -5.27
C ALA A 103 4.65 3.73 -3.99
N TYR A 104 3.86 3.33 -2.99
CA TYR A 104 4.37 2.71 -1.77
C TYR A 104 4.99 1.33 -2.05
N GLU A 105 4.33 0.47 -2.83
CA GLU A 105 4.83 -0.86 -3.19
C GLU A 105 6.17 -0.80 -3.93
N GLU A 106 6.36 0.20 -4.81
CA GLU A 106 7.65 0.42 -5.47
C GLU A 106 8.74 0.87 -4.49
N LEU A 107 8.43 1.76 -3.54
CA LEU A 107 9.37 2.16 -2.49
C LEU A 107 9.79 0.97 -1.61
N GLU A 108 8.81 0.14 -1.22
CA GLU A 108 9.04 -1.05 -0.41
C GLU A 108 9.89 -2.08 -1.15
N SER A 109 9.60 -2.34 -2.43
CA SER A 109 10.37 -3.29 -3.25
C SER A 109 11.85 -2.92 -3.31
N ARG A 110 12.17 -1.62 -3.45
CA ARG A 110 13.56 -1.12 -3.38
C ARG A 110 14.20 -1.31 -2.01
N GLU A 111 13.42 -1.22 -0.93
CA GLU A 111 13.92 -1.47 0.43
C GLU A 111 14.16 -2.95 0.71
N VAL A 112 13.35 -3.85 0.12
CA VAL A 112 13.62 -5.30 0.13
C VAL A 112 14.94 -5.57 -0.59
N GLU A 113 15.12 -5.08 -1.81
CA GLU A 113 16.36 -5.24 -2.58
C GLU A 113 17.57 -4.71 -1.80
N ARG A 114 17.47 -3.50 -1.22
CA ARG A 114 18.52 -2.90 -0.40
C ARG A 114 18.88 -3.78 0.80
N LEU A 115 17.89 -4.33 1.49
CA LEU A 115 18.13 -5.22 2.62
C LEU A 115 18.94 -6.44 2.17
N LEU A 116 18.51 -7.09 1.09
CA LEU A 116 19.15 -8.31 0.60
C LEU A 116 20.59 -8.05 0.12
N ASP A 117 20.82 -6.97 -0.62
CA ASP A 117 22.15 -6.58 -1.11
C ASP A 117 23.12 -6.29 0.05
N THR A 118 22.66 -5.54 1.05
CA THR A 118 23.49 -5.19 2.21
C THR A 118 23.68 -6.39 3.16
N ALA A 119 22.69 -7.27 3.25
CA ALA A 119 22.77 -8.53 3.99
C ALA A 119 23.83 -9.46 3.40
N TYR A 120 23.90 -9.57 2.07
CA TYR A 120 24.95 -10.32 1.38
C TYR A 120 26.35 -9.82 1.76
N GLY A 121 26.52 -8.50 1.96
CA GLY A 121 27.75 -7.88 2.48
C GLY A 121 28.00 -8.07 3.99
N GLY A 122 27.16 -8.84 4.69
CA GLY A 122 27.25 -9.13 6.12
C GLY A 122 26.72 -8.03 7.05
N ARG A 123 26.11 -6.97 6.50
CA ARG A 123 25.57 -5.83 7.26
C ARG A 123 24.19 -5.45 6.70
N PRO A 124 23.13 -6.22 7.03
CA PRO A 124 21.77 -5.92 6.58
C PRO A 124 21.33 -4.53 7.05
N GLN A 125 20.80 -3.74 6.13
CA GLN A 125 20.35 -2.37 6.36
C GLN A 125 19.06 -2.10 5.59
N THR A 126 18.19 -1.30 6.19
CA THR A 126 17.01 -0.75 5.52
C THR A 126 16.82 0.72 5.93
N GLY A 127 16.31 1.51 5.01
CA GLY A 127 15.80 2.87 5.24
C GLY A 127 14.28 2.92 5.37
N HIS A 128 13.61 1.77 5.59
CA HIS A 128 12.16 1.66 5.68
C HIS A 128 11.56 2.70 6.62
N LYS A 129 10.53 3.38 6.13
CA LYS A 129 9.72 4.33 6.91
C LYS A 129 8.32 3.78 7.01
N SER A 130 7.83 3.58 8.23
CA SER A 130 6.50 3.01 8.46
C SER A 130 5.33 3.83 7.92
N VAL A 131 5.57 5.10 7.58
CA VAL A 131 4.62 5.93 6.85
C VAL A 131 5.40 6.65 5.77
N ALA A 132 5.09 6.36 4.51
CA ALA A 132 5.66 7.06 3.38
C ALA A 132 4.78 8.27 3.03
N THR A 133 5.42 9.38 2.71
CA THR A 133 4.75 10.54 2.10
C THR A 133 4.88 10.42 0.59
N ILE A 134 3.77 10.59 -0.12
CA ILE A 134 3.67 10.39 -1.56
C ILE A 134 3.01 11.63 -2.16
N ASP A 135 3.80 12.40 -2.88
CA ASP A 135 3.34 13.60 -3.58
C ASP A 135 2.83 13.20 -4.97
N LEU A 136 1.51 13.31 -5.15
CA LEU A 136 0.81 12.98 -6.38
C LEU A 136 0.18 14.23 -6.98
N LYS A 137 -0.03 14.22 -8.29
CA LYS A 137 -0.73 15.26 -9.02
C LYS A 137 -1.79 14.63 -9.89
N LEU A 138 -3.03 15.07 -9.71
CA LEU A 138 -4.17 14.64 -10.50
C LEU A 138 -4.84 15.91 -11.05
N ARG A 139 -4.91 16.02 -12.38
CA ARG A 139 -5.60 17.12 -13.10
C ARG A 139 -5.11 18.52 -12.78
N GLY A 140 -3.83 18.66 -12.47
CA GLY A 140 -3.26 19.97 -12.14
C GLY A 140 -3.17 20.20 -10.63
N THR A 141 -3.96 19.49 -9.83
CA THR A 141 -3.97 19.62 -8.37
C THR A 141 -2.95 18.68 -7.74
N ALA A 142 -2.13 19.20 -6.84
CA ALA A 142 -1.17 18.44 -6.07
C ALA A 142 -1.84 17.89 -4.79
N TYR A 143 -1.51 16.65 -4.44
CA TYR A 143 -2.00 15.92 -3.28
C TYR A 143 -0.81 15.31 -2.56
N LYS A 144 -0.69 15.60 -1.27
CA LYS A 144 0.32 15.01 -0.40
C LYS A 144 -0.33 13.90 0.41
N LEU A 145 -0.22 12.67 -0.08
CA LEU A 145 -0.77 11.51 0.62
C LEU A 145 0.25 10.90 1.57
N THR A 146 -0.26 10.20 2.57
CA THR A 146 0.52 9.25 3.35
C THR A 146 0.06 7.84 3.01
N CYS A 147 0.98 6.88 2.99
CA CYS A 147 0.65 5.47 2.80
C CYS A 147 1.51 4.60 3.71
N SER A 148 0.89 3.58 4.28
CA SER A 148 1.57 2.51 5.04
C SER A 148 0.93 1.17 4.76
N ARG A 149 1.72 0.08 4.81
CA ARG A 149 1.22 -1.29 4.63
C ARG A 149 1.00 -1.94 5.98
N VAL A 150 -0.27 -2.00 6.39
CA VAL A 150 -0.73 -2.42 7.73
C VAL A 150 -1.10 -3.91 7.79
N GLY A 151 -0.95 -4.63 6.69
CA GLY A 151 -1.14 -6.07 6.55
C GLY A 151 -0.70 -6.54 5.16
N PRO A 152 -0.78 -7.85 4.83
CA PRO A 152 -0.25 -8.40 3.58
C PRO A 152 -0.75 -7.70 2.32
N ASP A 153 -2.05 -7.46 2.24
CA ASP A 153 -2.76 -6.82 1.14
C ASP A 153 -3.51 -5.55 1.61
N GLN A 154 -3.16 -5.04 2.80
CA GLN A 154 -3.89 -3.95 3.46
C GLN A 154 -3.02 -2.72 3.65
N TYR A 155 -3.57 -1.58 3.26
CA TYR A 155 -2.93 -0.28 3.28
C TYR A 155 -3.78 0.73 4.06
N LEU A 156 -3.12 1.66 4.73
CA LEU A 156 -3.73 2.84 5.28
C LEU A 156 -3.25 4.04 4.46
N VAL A 157 -4.18 4.67 3.74
CA VAL A 157 -3.88 5.85 2.93
C VAL A 157 -4.48 7.08 3.60
N GLY A 158 -3.66 8.09 3.84
CA GLY A 158 -4.08 9.35 4.45
C GLY A 158 -3.95 10.53 3.51
N LEU A 159 -4.84 11.51 3.68
CA LEU A 159 -4.80 12.83 3.08
C LEU A 159 -5.18 13.82 4.18
N ASP A 160 -4.27 14.73 4.50
CA ASP A 160 -4.36 15.60 5.67
C ASP A 160 -4.61 14.78 6.97
N ASP A 161 -5.71 15.04 7.68
CA ASP A 161 -6.10 14.34 8.92
C ASP A 161 -7.02 13.13 8.68
N GLN A 162 -7.41 12.88 7.43
CA GLN A 162 -8.27 11.76 7.05
C GLN A 162 -7.44 10.54 6.66
N PHE A 163 -7.92 9.34 6.99
CA PHE A 163 -7.33 8.09 6.50
C PHE A 163 -8.41 7.10 6.11
N VAL A 164 -8.13 6.33 5.07
CA VAL A 164 -8.96 5.21 4.61
C VAL A 164 -8.16 3.93 4.57
N ARG A 165 -8.81 2.82 4.91
CA ARG A 165 -8.28 1.48 4.72
C ARG A 165 -8.56 1.04 3.28
N ALA A 166 -7.50 0.64 2.59
CA ALA A 166 -7.55 0.02 1.29
C ALA A 166 -7.06 -1.43 1.39
N GLN A 167 -7.73 -2.35 0.70
CA GLN A 167 -7.26 -3.72 0.47
C GLN A 167 -7.06 -3.91 -1.03
N MET A 168 -5.85 -4.25 -1.46
CA MET A 168 -5.50 -4.39 -2.87
C MET A 168 -5.05 -5.82 -3.17
N GLU A 169 -5.79 -6.50 -4.06
CA GLU A 169 -5.47 -7.84 -4.56
C GLU A 169 -5.19 -7.76 -6.06
N TRP A 170 -3.93 -7.92 -6.47
CA TRP A 170 -3.55 -8.04 -7.88
C TRP A 170 -3.94 -9.40 -8.42
N LEU A 171 -4.59 -9.42 -9.58
CA LEU A 171 -5.02 -10.63 -10.29
C LEU A 171 -4.01 -11.01 -11.39
N ASP A 172 -3.37 -10.01 -11.96
CA ASP A 172 -2.29 -10.08 -12.94
C ASP A 172 -1.52 -8.76 -12.92
N ASP A 173 -0.64 -8.53 -13.90
CA ASP A 173 0.25 -7.37 -13.98
C ASP A 173 -0.48 -6.02 -14.09
N VAL A 174 -1.76 -6.00 -14.50
CA VAL A 174 -2.51 -4.75 -14.71
C VAL A 174 -3.88 -4.74 -14.04
N HIS A 175 -4.48 -5.89 -13.74
CA HIS A 175 -5.81 -5.98 -13.13
C HIS A 175 -5.70 -6.20 -11.63
N ALA A 176 -6.48 -5.44 -10.86
CA ALA A 176 -6.62 -5.63 -9.43
C ALA A 176 -8.07 -5.52 -8.95
N ARG A 177 -8.33 -6.11 -7.78
CA ARG A 177 -9.53 -5.87 -6.99
C ARG A 177 -9.15 -4.99 -5.81
N LEU A 178 -9.79 -3.84 -5.72
CA LEU A 178 -9.62 -2.94 -4.60
C LEU A 178 -10.86 -2.97 -3.71
N ARG A 179 -10.64 -2.93 -2.40
CA ARG A 179 -11.67 -2.53 -1.44
C ARG A 179 -11.23 -1.28 -0.71
N VAL A 180 -12.04 -0.22 -0.72
CA VAL A 180 -11.81 0.96 0.11
C VAL A 180 -12.97 1.07 1.08
N GLU A 181 -12.68 1.02 2.39
CA GLU A 181 -13.71 1.08 3.44
C GLU A 181 -14.86 0.06 3.21
N GLY A 182 -14.54 -1.11 2.65
CA GLY A 182 -15.49 -2.19 2.37
C GLY A 182 -16.18 -2.13 1.00
N GLU A 183 -16.15 -0.99 0.30
CA GLU A 183 -16.67 -0.84 -1.06
C GLU A 183 -15.70 -1.42 -2.08
N ARG A 184 -16.21 -2.16 -3.06
CA ARG A 184 -15.41 -2.91 -4.05
C ARG A 184 -15.31 -2.17 -5.37
N TYR A 185 -14.10 -2.15 -5.92
CA TYR A 185 -13.79 -1.54 -7.22
C TYR A 185 -12.99 -2.51 -8.10
N ARG A 186 -13.27 -2.48 -9.40
CA ARG A 186 -12.39 -3.08 -10.41
C ARG A 186 -11.34 -2.05 -10.80
N VAL A 187 -10.07 -2.45 -10.70
CA VAL A 187 -8.92 -1.62 -11.05
C VAL A 187 -8.22 -2.19 -12.27
N VAL A 188 -7.89 -1.32 -13.22
CA VAL A 188 -6.81 -1.58 -14.18
C VAL A 188 -5.75 -0.50 -13.95
N ALA A 189 -4.56 -0.86 -13.54
CA ALA A 189 -3.49 0.10 -13.29
C ALA A 189 -2.22 -0.27 -14.06
N ALA A 190 -1.49 0.75 -14.50
CA ALA A 190 -0.19 0.60 -15.10
C ALA A 190 0.65 1.82 -14.76
N THR A 191 1.87 1.59 -14.29
CA THR A 191 2.82 2.64 -13.95
C THR A 191 3.90 2.73 -15.02
N HIS A 192 4.13 3.94 -15.54
CA HIS A 192 5.22 4.22 -16.47
C HIS A 192 6.01 5.45 -15.99
N GLY A 193 7.21 5.19 -15.46
CA GLY A 193 8.00 6.21 -14.77
C GLY A 193 7.18 6.82 -13.62
N PRO A 194 7.04 8.16 -13.56
CA PRO A 194 6.24 8.79 -12.51
C PRO A 194 4.73 8.79 -12.76
N VAL A 195 4.24 8.27 -13.89
CA VAL A 195 2.80 8.32 -14.20
C VAL A 195 2.13 6.99 -13.94
N HIS A 196 1.11 7.05 -13.09
CA HIS A 196 0.14 6.02 -12.83
C HIS A 196 -1.08 6.25 -13.71
N LEU A 197 -1.35 5.31 -14.62
CA LEU A 197 -2.61 5.24 -15.35
C LEU A 197 -3.53 4.30 -14.58
N VAL A 198 -4.60 4.83 -14.00
CA VAL A 198 -5.52 4.07 -13.14
C VAL A 198 -6.94 4.14 -13.69
N GLU A 199 -7.49 3.01 -14.11
CA GLU A 199 -8.90 2.86 -14.45
C GLU A 199 -9.67 2.28 -13.26
N ILE A 200 -10.67 3.01 -12.75
CA ILE A 200 -11.59 2.55 -11.71
C ILE A 200 -12.99 2.39 -12.31
N ASP A 201 -13.51 1.17 -12.32
CA ASP A 201 -14.84 0.83 -12.85
C ASP A 201 -15.14 1.46 -14.23
N GLY A 202 -14.14 1.49 -15.12
CA GLY A 202 -14.24 2.04 -16.47
C GLY A 202 -13.87 3.53 -16.61
N THR A 203 -13.55 4.21 -15.50
CA THR A 203 -13.13 5.61 -15.50
C THR A 203 -11.61 5.72 -15.36
N THR A 204 -10.94 6.18 -16.42
CA THR A 204 -9.48 6.32 -16.46
C THR A 204 -9.02 7.66 -15.89
N HIS A 205 -8.07 7.57 -14.96
CA HIS A 205 -7.38 8.68 -14.33
C HIS A 205 -5.89 8.60 -14.63
N ARG A 206 -5.27 9.76 -14.81
CA ARG A 206 -3.82 9.89 -14.96
C ARG A 206 -3.30 10.65 -13.76
N VAL A 207 -2.61 9.93 -12.88
CA VAL A 207 -1.99 10.46 -11.67
C VAL A 207 -0.48 10.48 -11.89
N SER A 208 0.17 11.61 -11.71
CA SER A 208 1.63 11.72 -11.83
C SER A 208 2.25 11.96 -10.46
N ARG A 209 3.37 11.32 -10.14
CA ARG A 209 4.20 11.71 -9.00
C ARG A 209 4.80 13.08 -9.23
N ASP A 210 4.80 13.91 -8.20
CA ASP A 210 5.50 15.19 -8.26
C ASP A 210 7.01 14.96 -8.03
N GLU A 211 7.76 14.82 -9.13
CA GLU A 211 9.22 14.61 -9.09
C GLU A 211 10.00 15.93 -8.89
N GLY A 212 9.54 16.82 -8.02
CA GLY A 212 10.28 18.05 -7.67
C GLY A 212 10.52 18.96 -8.87
N GLY A 213 9.48 19.19 -9.69
CA GLY A 213 9.51 20.18 -10.77
C GLY A 213 10.00 19.69 -12.14
N ILE A 214 10.11 18.38 -12.39
CA ILE A 214 10.39 17.86 -13.75
C ILE A 214 9.13 17.91 -14.60
N LEU A 215 9.19 18.60 -15.74
CA LEU A 215 8.15 18.59 -16.77
C LEU A 215 8.50 17.60 -17.87
N ARG A 216 7.51 16.83 -18.32
CA ARG A 216 7.66 15.72 -19.27
C ARG A 216 6.74 15.89 -20.48
N ALA A 217 7.08 15.27 -21.61
CA ALA A 217 6.27 15.29 -22.81
C ALA A 217 4.94 14.53 -22.59
N PRO A 218 3.77 15.12 -22.92
CA PRO A 218 2.48 14.47 -22.72
C PRO A 218 2.17 13.38 -23.77
N ALA A 219 2.84 13.44 -24.92
CA ALA A 219 2.71 12.50 -26.03
C ALA A 219 3.99 12.58 -26.89
N PRO A 220 4.23 11.61 -27.80
CA PRO A 220 5.30 11.72 -28.78
C PRO A 220 5.14 12.99 -29.64
N ALA A 221 6.21 13.78 -29.75
CA ALA A 221 6.18 15.08 -30.40
C ALA A 221 7.57 15.53 -30.85
N LEU A 222 7.62 16.55 -31.72
CA LEU A 222 8.84 17.26 -32.08
C LEU A 222 8.97 18.52 -31.21
N VAL A 223 10.15 18.77 -30.62
CA VAL A 223 10.41 20.04 -29.92
C VAL A 223 10.64 21.14 -30.94
N VAL A 224 9.71 22.09 -31.07
CA VAL A 224 9.80 23.19 -32.04
C VAL A 224 10.39 24.47 -31.46
N ALA A 225 10.26 24.68 -30.14
CA ALA A 225 10.91 25.80 -29.46
C ALA A 225 11.23 25.51 -27.99
N THR A 226 12.32 26.08 -27.50
CA THR A 226 12.67 26.16 -26.08
C THR A 226 12.85 27.64 -25.72
N PRO A 227 11.75 28.37 -25.39
CA PRO A 227 11.77 29.83 -25.20
C PRO A 227 12.56 30.32 -23.97
N VAL A 228 13.06 29.41 -23.14
CA VAL A 228 13.79 29.69 -21.89
C VAL A 228 15.17 29.03 -21.92
N VAL A 229 16.11 29.56 -21.13
CA VAL A 229 17.42 28.96 -20.91
C VAL A 229 17.64 28.57 -19.45
N VAL A 230 18.61 27.70 -19.20
CA VAL A 230 18.99 27.29 -17.84
C VAL A 230 19.40 28.52 -17.02
N GLY A 231 18.83 28.66 -15.83
CA GLY A 231 19.01 29.80 -14.93
C GLY A 231 17.88 30.83 -14.97
N ASP A 232 17.06 30.84 -16.02
CA ASP A 232 15.94 31.78 -16.17
C ASP A 232 14.91 31.60 -15.05
N GLU A 233 14.32 32.71 -14.61
CA GLU A 233 13.17 32.72 -13.73
C GLU A 233 11.90 32.87 -14.56
N VAL A 234 10.95 31.96 -14.36
CA VAL A 234 9.68 31.92 -15.07
C VAL A 234 8.52 32.03 -14.09
N ALA A 235 7.50 32.80 -14.44
CA ALA A 235 6.25 32.85 -13.69
C ALA A 235 5.41 31.58 -13.94
N ALA A 236 4.49 31.28 -13.02
CA ALA A 236 3.46 30.27 -13.26
C ALA A 236 2.68 30.58 -14.55
N GLY A 237 2.42 29.56 -15.36
CA GLY A 237 1.79 29.66 -16.68
C GLY A 237 2.71 30.06 -17.83
N ALA A 238 3.97 30.45 -17.58
CA ALA A 238 4.89 30.82 -18.65
C ALA A 238 5.29 29.61 -19.51
N PRO A 239 5.32 29.72 -20.85
CA PRO A 239 5.74 28.61 -21.71
C PRO A 239 7.24 28.33 -21.56
N VAL A 240 7.60 27.06 -21.37
CA VAL A 240 8.99 26.61 -21.18
C VAL A 240 9.50 25.73 -22.33
N VAL A 241 8.61 24.97 -22.97
CA VAL A 241 8.89 24.16 -24.17
C VAL A 241 7.67 24.18 -25.06
N VAL A 242 7.85 24.29 -26.38
CA VAL A 242 6.75 24.15 -27.36
C VAL A 242 6.98 22.87 -28.17
N LEU A 243 5.96 22.03 -28.19
CA LEU A 243 5.94 20.75 -28.88
C LEU A 243 5.03 20.82 -30.09
N GLU A 244 5.36 20.11 -31.16
CA GLU A 244 4.48 19.87 -32.30
C GLU A 244 4.12 18.39 -32.35
N SER A 245 2.81 18.10 -32.33
CA SER A 245 2.27 16.76 -32.58
C SER A 245 1.01 16.89 -33.43
N MET A 246 0.83 16.01 -34.41
CA MET A 246 -0.30 16.05 -35.35
C MET A 246 -0.51 17.43 -36.04
N LYS A 247 0.59 18.13 -36.38
CA LYS A 247 0.59 19.50 -36.96
C LYS A 247 -0.01 20.58 -36.06
N MET A 248 -0.16 20.29 -34.77
CA MET A 248 -0.63 21.22 -33.76
C MET A 248 0.50 21.52 -32.78
N GLU A 249 0.74 22.80 -32.56
CA GLU A 249 1.67 23.27 -31.53
C GLU A 249 0.98 23.25 -30.17
N THR A 250 1.68 22.72 -29.17
CA THR A 250 1.26 22.68 -27.76
C THR A 250 2.36 23.25 -26.90
N ALA A 251 2.07 24.32 -26.18
CA ALA A 251 2.99 24.90 -25.22
C ALA A 251 2.93 24.13 -23.89
N ILE A 252 4.07 23.64 -23.43
CA ILE A 252 4.28 23.15 -22.07
C ILE A 252 4.63 24.36 -21.21
N THR A 253 3.83 24.60 -20.17
CA THR A 253 3.95 25.77 -19.31
C THR A 253 4.50 25.40 -17.93
N ALA A 254 5.15 26.36 -17.27
CA ALA A 254 5.60 26.24 -15.89
C ALA A 254 4.37 26.19 -14.96
N PRO A 255 4.23 25.17 -14.10
CA PRO A 255 3.08 25.05 -13.20
C PRO A 255 3.13 26.04 -12.03
N PHE A 256 4.30 26.54 -11.66
CA PHE A 256 4.53 27.49 -10.58
C PHE A 256 5.70 28.42 -10.94
N ALA A 257 5.88 29.50 -10.16
CA ALA A 257 7.03 30.39 -10.33
C ALA A 257 8.33 29.66 -9.97
N ALA A 258 9.24 29.53 -10.93
CA ALA A 258 10.40 28.65 -10.83
C ALA A 258 11.63 29.16 -11.56
N ARG A 259 12.80 28.72 -11.14
CA ARG A 259 14.05 28.79 -11.90
C ARG A 259 14.19 27.56 -12.79
N ILE A 260 14.62 27.74 -14.04
CA ILE A 260 15.00 26.64 -14.93
C ILE A 260 16.32 26.03 -14.41
N LYS A 261 16.25 24.88 -13.77
CA LYS A 261 17.43 24.18 -13.24
C LYS A 261 18.19 23.43 -14.33
N GLU A 262 17.47 22.81 -15.25
CA GLU A 262 18.06 22.00 -16.32
C GLU A 262 17.10 21.93 -17.51
N LEU A 263 17.61 22.09 -18.74
CA LEU A 263 16.85 21.87 -19.97
C LEU A 263 17.37 20.59 -20.63
N LEU A 264 16.54 19.55 -20.65
CA LEU A 264 16.92 18.19 -21.06
C LEU A 264 16.73 17.94 -22.56
N VAL A 265 16.08 18.89 -23.26
CA VAL A 265 15.81 18.84 -24.70
C VAL A 265 16.29 20.11 -25.41
N ARG A 266 16.34 20.05 -26.73
CA ARG A 266 16.65 21.18 -27.62
C ARG A 266 15.68 21.19 -28.80
N THR A 267 15.50 22.35 -29.43
CA THR A 267 14.74 22.45 -30.67
C THR A 267 15.24 21.46 -31.72
N GLY A 268 14.30 20.79 -32.40
CA GLY A 268 14.55 19.75 -33.39
C GLY A 268 14.67 18.34 -32.79
N THR A 269 14.64 18.17 -31.47
CA THR A 269 14.64 16.85 -30.84
C THR A 269 13.25 16.21 -30.95
N GLN A 270 13.20 14.98 -31.47
CA GLN A 270 12.03 14.11 -31.34
C GLN A 270 11.99 13.56 -29.91
N VAL A 271 10.85 13.69 -29.24
CA VAL A 271 10.62 13.16 -27.89
C VAL A 271 9.53 12.11 -27.94
N GLU A 272 9.72 11.05 -27.16
CA GLU A 272 8.68 10.06 -26.87
C GLU A 272 7.74 10.57 -25.77
N SER A 273 6.63 9.88 -25.57
CA SER A 273 5.76 10.17 -24.42
C SER A 273 6.57 10.03 -23.13
N MET A 274 6.29 10.90 -22.15
CA MET A 274 6.93 10.90 -20.82
C MET A 274 8.43 11.20 -20.78
N ALA A 275 9.06 11.46 -21.92
CA ALA A 275 10.44 11.94 -21.98
C ALA A 275 10.58 13.25 -21.18
N PRO A 276 11.60 13.38 -20.32
CA PRO A 276 11.79 14.58 -19.52
C PRO A 276 12.27 15.74 -20.38
N LEU A 277 11.64 16.90 -20.20
CA LEU A 277 11.85 18.10 -21.01
C LEU A 277 12.68 19.15 -20.28
N VAL A 278 12.27 19.50 -19.06
CA VAL A 278 12.89 20.56 -18.26
C VAL A 278 12.73 20.24 -16.77
N ARG A 279 13.74 20.57 -15.97
CA ARG A 279 13.67 20.53 -14.51
C ARG A 279 13.56 21.95 -13.98
N LEU A 280 12.55 22.18 -13.17
CA LEU A 280 12.26 23.43 -12.50
C LEU A 280 12.70 23.36 -11.03
N GLU A 281 13.10 24.50 -10.49
CA GLU A 281 13.39 24.69 -9.06
C GLU A 281 12.49 25.83 -8.55
N PRO A 282 11.63 25.62 -7.54
CA PRO A 282 10.75 26.67 -7.02
C PRO A 282 11.53 27.91 -6.55
N LEU A 283 10.99 29.12 -6.78
CA LEU A 283 11.63 30.38 -6.40
C LEU A 283 11.34 30.86 -4.95
N GLY A 284 10.71 30.00 -4.13
CA GLY A 284 10.54 30.18 -2.68
C GLY A 284 10.91 28.87 -1.97
N GLY A 285 11.72 28.94 -0.91
CA GLY A 285 12.13 27.75 -0.16
C GLY A 285 10.99 27.28 0.74
N ASP A 286 10.63 25.99 0.66
CA ASP A 286 9.71 25.24 1.54
C ASP A 286 8.45 25.99 2.02
N GLU A 287 7.99 27.01 1.29
CA GLU A 287 6.65 27.54 1.43
C GLU A 287 5.80 26.72 0.48
N GLU A 288 5.13 25.74 1.08
CA GLU A 288 3.95 25.05 0.59
C GLU A 288 3.27 25.90 -0.50
N ALA A 289 3.41 25.48 -1.76
CA ALA A 289 2.64 26.08 -2.83
C ALA A 289 1.17 25.92 -2.41
N GLU A 290 0.55 27.02 -1.97
CA GLU A 290 -0.87 27.07 -1.68
C GLU A 290 -1.56 26.46 -2.90
N ALA A 291 -2.18 25.30 -2.67
CA ALA A 291 -2.99 24.63 -3.65
C ALA A 291 -3.95 25.68 -4.21
N GLY A 292 -3.82 25.97 -5.50
CA GLY A 292 -4.79 26.80 -6.18
C GLY A 292 -6.16 26.19 -5.91
N ASP A 293 -6.98 26.94 -5.17
CA ASP A 293 -8.40 26.65 -4.94
C ASP A 293 -9.12 26.78 -6.28
N ASP A 294 -9.03 25.73 -7.08
CA ASP A 294 -9.82 25.56 -8.31
C ASP A 294 -10.49 24.18 -8.24
N GLY A 295 -11.65 24.14 -7.58
CA GLY A 295 -12.68 23.12 -7.79
C GLY A 295 -12.42 21.75 -7.17
N SER A 296 -12.95 21.55 -5.95
CA SER A 296 -13.17 20.28 -5.24
C SER A 296 -11.98 19.31 -5.25
N LEU A 297 -11.05 19.52 -4.31
CA LEU A 297 -10.10 18.47 -3.92
C LEU A 297 -10.87 17.18 -3.59
N ALA A 298 -10.46 16.08 -4.22
CA ALA A 298 -10.93 14.75 -3.91
C ALA A 298 -10.80 14.51 -2.39
N VAL A 299 -11.94 14.48 -1.70
CA VAL A 299 -12.01 14.05 -0.31
C VAL A 299 -11.85 12.53 -0.32
N LEU A 300 -11.07 11.98 0.60
CA LEU A 300 -11.01 10.53 0.74
C LEU A 300 -12.41 9.98 1.06
N PRO A 301 -12.76 8.76 0.62
CA PRO A 301 -14.03 8.14 0.96
C PRO A 301 -14.32 8.16 2.47
N GLU A 302 -15.59 8.28 2.83
CA GLU A 302 -16.00 8.22 4.24
C GLU A 302 -15.66 6.86 4.85
N ARG A 303 -15.23 6.86 6.12
CA ARG A 303 -14.95 5.62 6.85
C ARG A 303 -16.22 4.84 7.09
N ARG A 304 -16.13 3.52 6.99
CA ARG A 304 -17.25 2.64 7.32
C ARG A 304 -17.51 2.61 8.83
N GLU A 305 -18.77 2.52 9.19
CA GLU A 305 -19.16 2.11 10.53
C GLU A 305 -19.06 0.58 10.65
N LEU A 306 -18.46 0.12 11.74
CA LEU A 306 -18.29 -1.30 12.04
C LEU A 306 -19.16 -1.71 13.22
N ASP A 307 -19.77 -2.89 13.12
CA ASP A 307 -20.31 -3.55 14.30
C ASP A 307 -19.19 -3.92 15.30
N PRO A 308 -19.51 -4.14 16.59
CA PRO A 308 -18.49 -4.39 17.61
C PRO A 308 -17.60 -5.61 17.31
N GLU A 309 -18.15 -6.66 16.69
CA GLU A 309 -17.41 -7.89 16.35
C GLU A 309 -16.36 -7.60 15.29
N ARG A 310 -16.74 -6.99 14.16
CA ARG A 310 -15.81 -6.63 13.08
C ARG A 310 -14.80 -5.58 13.52
N ALA A 311 -15.20 -4.64 14.38
CA ALA A 311 -14.28 -3.65 14.94
C ALA A 311 -13.19 -4.33 15.79
N TRP A 312 -13.57 -5.33 16.60
CA TRP A 312 -12.62 -6.12 17.39
C TRP A 312 -11.71 -6.99 16.52
N GLU A 313 -12.27 -7.72 15.54
CA GLU A 313 -11.50 -8.56 14.61
C GLU A 313 -10.46 -7.74 13.85
N GLU A 314 -10.85 -6.61 13.28
CA GLU A 314 -9.94 -5.72 12.54
C GLU A 314 -8.87 -5.15 13.47
N ALA A 315 -9.24 -4.71 14.68
CA ALA A 315 -8.27 -4.15 15.62
C ALA A 315 -7.26 -5.21 16.11
N LEU A 316 -7.70 -6.46 16.35
CA LEU A 316 -6.83 -7.57 16.70
C LEU A 316 -5.89 -7.93 15.53
N ALA A 317 -6.41 -7.97 14.30
CA ALA A 317 -5.60 -8.20 13.11
C ALA A 317 -4.49 -7.14 12.95
N ASN A 318 -4.79 -5.86 13.20
CA ASN A 318 -3.77 -4.80 13.19
C ASN A 318 -2.66 -5.06 14.20
N LEU A 319 -2.98 -5.50 15.42
CA LEU A 319 -1.96 -5.85 16.42
C LEU A 319 -1.09 -7.01 15.96
N ARG A 320 -1.70 -8.04 15.37
CA ARG A 320 -0.99 -9.21 14.86
C ARG A 320 -0.06 -8.85 13.69
N HIS A 321 -0.54 -8.05 12.74
CA HIS A 321 0.28 -7.60 11.62
C HIS A 321 1.45 -6.73 12.08
N GLN A 322 1.24 -5.85 13.07
CA GLN A 322 2.32 -5.06 13.63
C GLN A 322 3.45 -5.96 14.19
N VAL A 323 3.09 -6.99 14.96
CA VAL A 323 4.04 -7.98 15.48
C VAL A 323 4.79 -8.74 14.37
N LEU A 324 4.17 -8.87 13.20
CA LEU A 324 4.78 -9.46 12.01
C LEU A 324 5.65 -8.46 11.22
N GLY A 325 5.84 -7.23 11.68
CA GLY A 325 6.68 -6.23 11.00
C GLY A 325 5.97 -5.49 9.86
N PHE A 326 4.64 -5.54 9.81
CA PHE A 326 3.84 -4.57 9.05
C PHE A 326 3.79 -3.23 9.79
N ASP A 327 3.41 -2.18 9.08
CA ASP A 327 3.42 -0.84 9.65
C ASP A 327 2.32 -0.66 10.70
N PRO A 328 2.62 0.00 11.83
CA PRO A 328 1.65 0.20 12.88
C PRO A 328 0.55 1.17 12.47
N VAL A 329 -0.70 0.82 12.76
CA VAL A 329 -1.81 1.77 12.72
C VAL A 329 -1.67 2.75 13.91
N PRO A 330 -1.81 4.07 13.71
CA PRO A 330 -1.75 5.04 14.80
C PRO A 330 -2.74 4.72 15.93
N GLY A 331 -2.21 4.51 17.14
CA GLY A 331 -3.03 4.19 18.32
C GLY A 331 -3.62 2.78 18.35
N ALA A 332 -3.06 1.82 17.59
CA ALA A 332 -3.60 0.46 17.44
C ALA A 332 -3.99 -0.22 18.76
N LEU A 333 -3.12 -0.20 19.79
CA LEU A 333 -3.44 -0.82 21.10
C LEU A 333 -4.65 -0.17 21.77
N ARG A 334 -4.75 1.16 21.74
CA ARG A 334 -5.90 1.87 22.34
C ARG A 334 -7.19 1.53 21.61
N THR A 335 -7.15 1.50 20.28
CA THR A 335 -8.29 1.11 19.43
C THR A 335 -8.71 -0.33 19.71
N TYR A 336 -7.74 -1.25 19.80
CA TYR A 336 -7.99 -2.64 20.18
C TYR A 336 -8.65 -2.77 21.54
N LEU A 337 -8.10 -2.12 22.58
CA LEU A 337 -8.67 -2.23 23.92
C LEU A 337 -10.12 -1.70 23.99
N ALA A 338 -10.43 -0.62 23.27
CA ALA A 338 -11.79 -0.11 23.18
C ALA A 338 -12.73 -1.05 22.42
N ALA A 339 -12.30 -1.58 21.28
CA ALA A 339 -13.08 -2.54 20.49
C ALA A 339 -13.28 -3.87 21.23
N ARG A 340 -12.27 -4.33 21.95
CA ARG A 340 -12.31 -5.49 22.86
C ARG A 340 -13.36 -5.30 23.95
N ASP A 341 -13.34 -4.16 24.63
CA ASP A 341 -14.30 -3.86 25.70
C ASP A 341 -15.74 -3.80 25.13
N ALA A 342 -15.94 -3.20 23.96
CA ALA A 342 -17.25 -3.17 23.28
C ALA A 342 -17.73 -4.56 22.83
N PHE A 343 -16.84 -5.38 22.25
CA PHE A 343 -17.18 -6.74 21.84
C PHE A 343 -17.46 -7.65 23.05
N ALA A 344 -16.80 -7.44 24.19
CA ALA A 344 -17.06 -8.19 25.41
C ALA A 344 -18.48 -8.00 25.97
N GLU A 345 -19.18 -6.90 25.60
CA GLU A 345 -20.58 -6.67 25.98
C GLU A 345 -21.58 -7.49 25.14
N VAL A 346 -21.21 -7.86 23.92
CA VAL A 346 -22.11 -8.51 22.94
C VAL A 346 -21.67 -9.93 22.54
N GLY A 347 -20.40 -10.27 22.75
CA GLY A 347 -19.75 -11.51 22.32
C GLY A 347 -19.25 -12.37 23.49
N ASP A 348 -18.57 -13.46 23.15
CA ASP A 348 -18.00 -14.38 24.14
C ASP A 348 -16.55 -14.01 24.45
N ARG A 349 -16.24 -13.90 25.74
CA ARG A 349 -14.89 -13.69 26.25
C ARG A 349 -13.94 -14.82 25.87
N SER A 350 -14.44 -16.04 25.65
CA SER A 350 -13.61 -17.15 25.17
C SER A 350 -13.03 -16.86 23.76
N THR A 351 -13.80 -16.22 22.89
CA THR A 351 -13.37 -15.80 21.55
C THR A 351 -12.27 -14.74 21.62
N ILE A 352 -12.43 -13.75 22.51
CA ILE A 352 -11.41 -12.71 22.76
C ILE A 352 -10.09 -13.36 23.18
N LEU A 353 -10.16 -14.26 24.17
CA LEU A 353 -8.99 -14.92 24.72
C LEU A 353 -8.28 -15.79 23.67
N ALA A 354 -9.02 -16.53 22.85
CA ALA A 354 -8.44 -17.32 21.77
C ALA A 354 -7.67 -16.44 20.77
N GLY A 355 -8.24 -15.29 20.39
CA GLY A 355 -7.55 -14.32 19.53
C GLY A 355 -6.29 -13.73 20.17
N GLU A 356 -6.32 -13.44 21.47
CA GLU A 356 -5.16 -12.95 22.22
C GLU A 356 -4.07 -14.02 22.39
N CYS A 357 -4.45 -15.30 22.57
CA CYS A 357 -3.52 -16.43 22.53
C CYS A 357 -2.80 -16.52 21.18
N GLU A 358 -3.52 -16.35 20.07
CA GLU A 358 -2.93 -16.36 18.72
C GLU A 358 -1.96 -15.18 18.51
N LEU A 359 -2.29 -14.00 19.02
CA LEU A 359 -1.39 -12.84 19.04
C LEU A 359 -0.10 -13.15 19.80
N PHE A 360 -0.20 -13.75 20.99
CA PHE A 360 0.97 -14.13 21.80
C PHE A 360 1.81 -15.24 21.16
N ALA A 361 1.17 -16.20 20.49
CA ALA A 361 1.84 -17.22 19.71
C ALA A 361 2.64 -16.58 18.56
N THR A 362 2.02 -15.67 17.82
CA THR A 362 2.65 -14.92 16.72
C THR A 362 3.85 -14.12 17.20
N PHE A 363 3.71 -13.38 18.31
CA PHE A 363 4.81 -12.65 18.93
C PHE A 363 5.95 -13.57 19.36
N SER A 364 5.62 -14.72 19.95
CA SER A 364 6.63 -15.68 20.42
C SER A 364 7.41 -16.29 19.25
N ASP A 365 6.73 -16.65 18.15
CA ASP A 365 7.38 -17.16 16.92
C ASP A 365 8.45 -16.20 16.42
N ILE A 366 8.13 -14.90 16.36
CA ILE A 366 9.07 -13.87 15.89
C ILE A 366 10.16 -13.58 16.93
N ALA A 367 9.81 -13.46 18.21
CA ALA A 367 10.74 -13.13 19.28
C ALA A 367 11.81 -14.23 19.49
N GLU A 368 11.46 -15.49 19.29
CA GLU A 368 12.37 -16.63 19.41
C GLU A 368 13.51 -16.58 18.39
N LEU A 369 13.29 -16.03 17.20
CA LEU A 369 14.33 -15.89 16.17
C LEU A 369 15.41 -14.87 16.50
N SER A 370 15.17 -13.97 17.46
CA SER A 370 16.11 -12.90 17.83
C SER A 370 16.80 -13.13 19.18
N ARG A 371 16.71 -14.34 19.77
CA ARG A 371 17.30 -14.60 21.09
C ARG A 371 18.82 -14.45 21.06
N ASN A 372 19.33 -13.70 22.04
CA ASN A 372 20.78 -13.45 22.23
C ASN A 372 21.49 -14.61 22.95
N ARG A 373 20.77 -15.66 23.34
CA ARG A 373 21.32 -16.85 23.98
C ARG A 373 20.67 -18.10 23.39
N PRO A 374 21.42 -19.21 23.25
CA PRO A 374 20.85 -20.50 22.88
C PRO A 374 19.80 -20.96 23.89
N ALA A 375 18.70 -21.56 23.41
CA ALA A 375 17.70 -22.24 24.22
C ALA A 375 17.80 -23.77 24.10
N ASP A 376 17.00 -24.50 24.87
CA ASP A 376 16.82 -25.96 24.82
C ASP A 376 18.07 -26.78 25.21
N GLN A 377 18.26 -27.99 24.66
CA GLN A 377 19.37 -28.91 24.98
C GLN A 377 20.77 -28.30 24.75
N LEU A 378 20.85 -27.19 24.00
CA LEU A 378 22.05 -26.38 23.78
C LEU A 378 22.41 -25.48 24.98
N ALA A 379 21.53 -25.39 26.00
CA ALA A 379 21.80 -24.65 27.21
C ALA A 379 22.88 -25.32 28.10
N ASN A 380 23.08 -26.63 27.96
CA ASN A 380 23.91 -27.44 28.87
C ASN A 380 25.16 -28.04 28.20
N THR A 381 25.52 -27.59 26.99
CA THR A 381 26.71 -28.07 26.27
C THR A 381 27.79 -27.00 26.21
N GLU A 382 29.05 -27.40 26.48
CA GLU A 382 30.22 -26.51 26.55
C GLU A 382 30.68 -25.94 25.18
N LEU A 383 30.05 -26.38 24.08
CA LEU A 383 30.42 -26.05 22.69
C LEU A 383 29.61 -24.88 22.09
N ARG A 384 29.16 -23.94 22.92
CA ARG A 384 28.35 -22.77 22.49
C ARG A 384 29.15 -21.80 21.62
N ILE A 385 28.79 -21.65 20.35
CA ILE A 385 29.40 -20.61 19.49
C ILE A 385 28.37 -19.57 19.01
N HIS A 386 27.12 -19.95 18.72
CA HIS A 386 26.15 -19.05 18.07
C HIS A 386 24.77 -18.92 18.75
N SER A 387 24.19 -17.72 18.69
CA SER A 387 22.85 -17.38 19.16
C SER A 387 21.79 -17.44 18.03
N ASP A 388 20.50 -17.48 18.35
CA ASP A 388 19.42 -17.46 17.33
C ASP A 388 19.51 -16.21 16.44
N ARG A 389 19.86 -15.06 17.04
CA ARG A 389 20.13 -13.82 16.31
C ARG A 389 21.27 -13.97 15.30
N GLU A 390 22.35 -14.66 15.66
CA GLU A 390 23.49 -14.90 14.76
C GLU A 390 23.14 -15.87 13.64
N TYR A 391 22.34 -16.90 13.93
CA TYR A 391 21.81 -17.80 12.90
C TYR A 391 20.97 -17.05 11.87
N LEU A 392 20.06 -16.18 12.31
CA LEU A 392 19.27 -15.35 11.39
C LEU A 392 20.16 -14.44 10.55
N HIS A 393 21.15 -13.78 11.17
CA HIS A 393 22.04 -12.88 10.46
C HIS A 393 22.89 -13.61 9.42
N THR A 394 23.36 -14.81 9.75
CA THR A 394 24.11 -15.69 8.83
C THR A 394 23.20 -16.16 7.70
N PHE A 395 21.96 -16.55 8.03
CA PHE A 395 20.96 -16.93 7.04
C PHE A 395 20.68 -15.80 6.05
N LEU A 396 20.47 -14.56 6.50
CA LEU A 396 20.23 -13.41 5.63
C LEU A 396 21.35 -13.16 4.61
N THR A 397 22.59 -13.61 4.85
CA THR A 397 23.69 -13.47 3.89
C THR A 397 23.60 -14.43 2.70
N THR A 398 22.83 -15.51 2.83
CA THR A 398 22.75 -16.60 1.83
C THR A 398 21.34 -16.92 1.38
N LEU A 399 20.34 -16.67 2.23
CA LEU A 399 18.95 -17.12 2.11
C LEU A 399 18.81 -18.61 1.82
N ASP A 400 19.75 -19.42 2.31
CA ASP A 400 19.83 -20.85 2.05
C ASP A 400 20.20 -21.57 3.36
N VAL A 401 19.34 -22.50 3.77
CA VAL A 401 19.45 -23.21 5.06
C VAL A 401 20.71 -24.07 5.11
N GLU A 402 21.01 -24.78 4.02
CA GLU A 402 22.16 -25.69 3.94
C GLU A 402 23.46 -24.88 3.91
N ARG A 403 23.49 -23.82 3.11
CA ARG A 403 24.67 -22.95 2.98
C ARG A 403 24.96 -22.17 4.25
N ALA A 404 23.93 -21.76 4.98
CA ALA A 404 24.09 -21.10 6.29
C ALA A 404 24.44 -22.08 7.42
N GLY A 405 24.34 -23.39 7.20
CA GLY A 405 24.66 -24.42 8.20
C GLY A 405 23.76 -24.34 9.43
N LEU A 406 22.48 -24.02 9.24
CA LEU A 406 21.55 -23.79 10.36
C LEU A 406 21.21 -25.08 11.11
N PRO A 407 21.13 -25.04 12.45
CA PRO A 407 20.60 -26.17 13.22
C PRO A 407 19.14 -26.46 12.85
N GLU A 408 18.75 -27.74 12.91
CA GLU A 408 17.36 -28.17 12.65
C GLU A 408 16.36 -27.44 13.55
N SER A 409 16.70 -27.25 14.84
CA SER A 409 15.83 -26.54 15.78
C SER A 409 15.59 -25.07 15.43
N PHE A 410 16.57 -24.38 14.85
CA PHE A 410 16.41 -23.01 14.38
C PHE A 410 15.61 -22.98 13.07
N THR A 411 15.89 -23.93 12.17
CA THR A 411 15.17 -24.08 10.90
C THR A 411 13.68 -24.30 11.12
N THR A 412 13.29 -25.15 12.08
CA THR A 412 11.87 -25.36 12.43
C THR A 412 11.22 -24.08 12.94
N ARG A 413 11.90 -23.31 13.80
CA ARG A 413 11.37 -22.02 14.28
C ARG A 413 11.23 -21.01 13.14
N LEU A 414 12.22 -20.94 12.25
CA LEU A 414 12.16 -20.05 11.10
C LEU A 414 11.02 -20.42 10.16
N ALA A 415 10.80 -21.71 9.90
CA ALA A 415 9.65 -22.20 9.13
C ALA A 415 8.31 -21.84 9.81
N SER A 416 8.20 -22.00 11.14
CA SER A 416 7.00 -21.59 11.88
C SER A 416 6.72 -20.08 11.79
N ALA A 417 7.77 -19.26 11.83
CA ALA A 417 7.64 -17.81 11.63
C ALA A 417 7.23 -17.46 10.19
N LEU A 418 7.86 -18.06 9.18
CA LEU A 418 7.54 -17.85 7.76
C LEU A 418 6.11 -18.27 7.41
N ALA A 419 5.60 -19.35 8.05
CA ALA A 419 4.22 -19.78 7.88
C ALA A 419 3.20 -18.70 8.30
N ARG A 420 3.56 -17.78 9.22
CA ARG A 420 2.70 -16.62 9.58
C ARG A 420 2.54 -15.61 8.46
N TYR A 421 3.45 -15.63 7.48
CA TYR A 421 3.40 -14.81 6.27
C TYR A 421 2.82 -15.59 5.07
N GLY A 422 2.36 -16.83 5.26
CA GLY A 422 1.88 -17.69 4.18
C GLY A 422 2.99 -18.36 3.36
N VAL A 423 4.23 -18.37 3.85
CA VAL A 423 5.39 -18.99 3.18
C VAL A 423 5.69 -20.35 3.81
N ASP A 424 5.63 -21.42 3.01
CA ASP A 424 5.76 -22.82 3.47
C ASP A 424 7.06 -23.51 3.03
N SER A 425 7.88 -22.83 2.22
CA SER A 425 9.15 -23.33 1.72
C SER A 425 10.28 -22.30 1.87
N PHE A 426 11.53 -22.77 1.72
CA PHE A 426 12.72 -21.92 1.67
C PHE A 426 13.16 -21.61 0.23
N ASP A 427 12.29 -21.88 -0.75
CA ASP A 427 12.57 -21.54 -2.13
C ASP A 427 12.56 -20.01 -2.28
N ARG A 428 13.57 -19.49 -2.99
CA ARG A 428 13.79 -18.05 -3.09
C ARG A 428 12.82 -17.42 -4.09
N THR A 429 11.59 -17.19 -3.64
CA THR A 429 10.53 -16.46 -4.36
C THR A 429 10.41 -15.02 -3.87
N ALA A 430 9.66 -14.18 -4.59
CA ALA A 430 9.40 -12.80 -4.17
C ALA A 430 8.63 -12.74 -2.85
N GLU A 431 7.71 -13.68 -2.62
CA GLU A 431 6.94 -13.80 -1.36
C GLU A 431 7.86 -14.16 -0.20
N PHE A 432 8.82 -15.08 -0.41
CA PHE A 432 9.81 -15.43 0.59
C PHE A 432 10.71 -14.24 0.94
N GLU A 433 11.20 -13.49 -0.06
CA GLU A 433 12.02 -12.29 0.15
C GLU A 433 11.25 -11.20 0.90
N ALA A 434 10.00 -10.96 0.54
CA ALA A 434 9.12 -10.04 1.25
C ALA A 434 8.88 -10.48 2.70
N ALA A 435 8.64 -11.77 2.96
CA ALA A 435 8.49 -12.29 4.31
C ALA A 435 9.76 -12.11 5.15
N MET A 436 10.95 -12.34 4.57
CA MET A 436 12.22 -12.10 5.25
C MET A 436 12.44 -10.63 5.58
N PHE A 437 12.05 -9.72 4.69
CA PHE A 437 12.04 -8.28 4.98
C PHE A 437 11.15 -7.95 6.17
N ARG A 438 9.94 -8.53 6.25
CA ARG A 438 9.02 -8.34 7.39
C ARG A 438 9.57 -8.91 8.70
N VAL A 439 10.15 -10.11 8.69
CA VAL A 439 10.83 -10.69 9.87
C VAL A 439 11.93 -9.76 10.35
N PHE A 440 12.73 -9.20 9.43
CA PHE A 440 13.79 -8.26 9.77
C PHE A 440 13.24 -6.98 10.43
N LEU A 441 12.17 -6.39 9.89
CA LEU A 441 11.52 -5.21 10.48
C LEU A 441 10.94 -5.50 11.87
N ALA A 442 10.26 -6.64 12.05
CA ALA A 442 9.70 -7.04 13.34
C ALA A 442 10.78 -7.12 14.44
N HIS A 443 11.99 -7.55 14.08
CA HIS A 443 13.11 -7.60 15.02
C HIS A 443 13.67 -6.23 15.39
N HIS A 444 13.60 -5.26 14.48
CA HIS A 444 13.99 -3.87 14.76
C HIS A 444 12.96 -3.16 15.65
N ASN A 445 11.68 -3.51 15.51
CA ASN A 445 10.57 -2.87 16.21
C ASN A 445 10.12 -3.59 17.49
N VAL A 446 10.80 -4.67 17.89
CA VAL A 446 10.38 -5.55 19.00
C VAL A 446 10.08 -4.83 20.33
N ALA A 447 10.72 -3.69 20.61
CA ALA A 447 10.43 -2.93 21.83
C ALA A 447 9.02 -2.33 21.82
N VAL A 448 8.53 -1.89 20.66
CA VAL A 448 7.16 -1.38 20.47
C VAL A 448 6.17 -2.53 20.61
N ASP A 449 6.49 -3.68 20.03
CA ASP A 449 5.63 -4.88 20.09
C ASP A 449 5.53 -5.45 21.51
N VAL A 450 6.60 -5.36 22.30
CA VAL A 450 6.57 -5.70 23.73
C VAL A 450 5.58 -4.84 24.49
N ALA A 451 5.54 -3.53 24.24
CA ALA A 451 4.58 -2.63 24.90
C ALA A 451 3.12 -2.99 24.55
N LEU A 452 2.87 -3.40 23.31
CA LEU A 452 1.57 -3.91 22.86
C LEU A 452 1.18 -5.17 23.65
N VAL A 453 2.06 -6.18 23.70
CA VAL A 453 1.79 -7.44 24.42
C VAL A 453 1.60 -7.20 25.92
N VAL A 454 2.37 -6.29 26.52
CA VAL A 454 2.19 -5.86 27.92
C VAL A 454 0.79 -5.30 28.15
N GLY A 455 0.31 -4.40 27.29
CA GLY A 455 -1.02 -3.80 27.44
C GLY A 455 -2.17 -4.83 27.37
N VAL A 456 -2.01 -5.90 26.58
CA VAL A 456 -2.98 -7.01 26.54
C VAL A 456 -2.88 -7.88 27.80
N LEU A 457 -1.67 -8.23 28.26
CA LEU A 457 -1.46 -9.01 29.47
C LEU A 457 -1.94 -8.30 30.75
N GLU A 458 -1.87 -6.98 30.80
CA GLU A 458 -2.43 -6.20 31.90
C GLU A 458 -3.96 -6.39 32.01
N ARG A 459 -4.65 -6.55 30.88
CA ARG A 459 -6.08 -6.91 30.88
C ARG A 459 -6.30 -8.33 31.39
N TRP A 460 -5.50 -9.30 30.96
CA TRP A 460 -5.57 -10.67 31.49
C TRP A 460 -5.42 -10.70 33.01
N LEU A 461 -4.45 -9.93 33.53
CA LEU A 461 -4.21 -9.80 34.95
C LEU A 461 -5.38 -9.22 35.72
N ALA A 462 -6.24 -8.39 35.13
CA ALA A 462 -7.38 -7.81 35.81
C ALA A 462 -8.59 -8.76 35.88
N GLU A 463 -8.64 -9.75 35.00
CA GLU A 463 -9.84 -10.55 34.75
C GLU A 463 -9.80 -11.95 35.42
N PRO A 464 -10.95 -12.64 35.53
CA PRO A 464 -10.96 -14.00 36.09
C PRO A 464 -10.35 -15.02 35.13
N ALA A 465 -9.92 -16.15 35.70
CA ALA A 465 -9.30 -17.25 34.98
C ALA A 465 -10.16 -17.77 33.82
N PRO A 466 -9.53 -18.27 32.74
CA PRO A 466 -10.23 -18.76 31.57
C PRO A 466 -11.03 -20.03 31.84
N SER A 467 -11.97 -20.35 30.95
CA SER A 467 -12.70 -21.61 30.97
C SER A 467 -11.76 -22.81 30.71
N ILE A 468 -12.15 -24.01 31.13
CA ILE A 468 -11.32 -25.23 31.03
C ILE A 468 -10.82 -25.48 29.61
N GLY A 469 -11.63 -25.16 28.58
CA GLY A 469 -11.26 -25.35 27.18
C GLY A 469 -10.05 -24.53 26.72
N LEU A 470 -9.87 -23.31 27.25
CA LEU A 470 -8.79 -22.39 26.87
C LEU A 470 -7.70 -22.26 27.94
N ALA A 471 -7.93 -22.83 29.12
CA ALA A 471 -6.97 -22.82 30.24
C ALA A 471 -5.60 -23.39 29.86
N VAL A 472 -5.58 -24.51 29.12
CA VAL A 472 -4.34 -25.17 28.68
C VAL A 472 -3.59 -24.28 27.69
N GLU A 473 -4.28 -23.77 26.68
CA GLU A 473 -3.69 -22.92 25.65
C GLU A 473 -3.12 -21.62 26.25
N ALA A 474 -3.90 -20.94 27.09
CA ALA A 474 -3.45 -19.72 27.76
C ALA A 474 -2.22 -19.99 28.65
N TRP A 475 -2.18 -21.12 29.35
CA TRP A 475 -1.02 -21.53 30.13
C TRP A 475 0.22 -21.74 29.26
N GLU A 476 0.07 -22.44 28.13
CA GLU A 476 1.16 -22.70 27.19
C GLU A 476 1.72 -21.40 26.61
N GLN A 477 0.85 -20.46 26.22
CA GLN A 477 1.30 -19.16 25.69
C GLN A 477 2.02 -18.33 26.75
N LEU A 478 1.57 -18.32 28.01
CA LEU A 478 2.27 -17.60 29.09
C LEU A 478 3.66 -18.19 29.35
N GLU A 479 3.81 -19.52 29.33
CA GLU A 479 5.11 -20.18 29.44
C GLU A 479 6.01 -19.87 28.25
N ARG A 480 5.44 -19.86 27.04
CA ARG A 480 6.17 -19.55 25.82
C ARG A 480 6.66 -18.10 25.79
N LEU A 481 5.81 -17.14 26.13
CA LEU A 481 6.17 -15.72 26.25
C LEU A 481 7.33 -15.52 27.21
N LYS A 482 7.29 -16.17 28.39
CA LYS A 482 8.37 -16.11 29.39
C LYS A 482 9.69 -16.64 28.83
N ARG A 483 9.67 -17.72 28.05
CA ARG A 483 10.87 -18.30 27.42
C ARG A 483 11.40 -17.44 26.28
N ALA A 484 10.52 -16.97 25.40
CA ALA A 484 10.87 -16.15 24.24
C ALA A 484 11.52 -14.81 24.65
N THR A 485 11.11 -14.25 25.79
CA THR A 485 11.51 -12.91 26.24
C THR A 485 12.55 -12.91 27.36
N GLN A 486 13.00 -14.10 27.79
CA GLN A 486 13.83 -14.29 28.97
C GLN A 486 15.06 -13.37 28.97
N LEU A 487 15.23 -12.60 30.05
CA LEU A 487 16.31 -11.60 30.27
C LEU A 487 16.31 -10.36 29.34
N ARG A 488 15.66 -10.40 28.17
CA ARG A 488 15.57 -9.26 27.24
C ARG A 488 14.48 -8.27 27.66
N PHE A 489 13.32 -8.77 28.10
CA PHE A 489 12.17 -7.96 28.47
C PHE A 489 11.61 -8.42 29.81
N ALA A 490 12.29 -8.03 30.90
CA ALA A 490 11.96 -8.47 32.25
C ALA A 490 10.49 -8.19 32.62
N THR A 491 9.98 -6.99 32.31
CA THR A 491 8.60 -6.60 32.58
C THR A 491 7.59 -7.56 31.97
N LEU A 492 7.79 -7.95 30.71
CA LEU A 492 6.89 -8.88 30.02
C LEU A 492 6.94 -10.28 30.65
N GLY A 493 8.15 -10.78 30.94
CA GLY A 493 8.32 -12.07 31.62
C GLY A 493 7.72 -12.10 33.04
N ASP A 494 7.80 -10.97 33.77
CA ASP A 494 7.23 -10.83 35.11
C ASP A 494 5.70 -10.75 35.08
N LEU A 495 5.13 -9.99 34.14
CA LEU A 495 3.67 -9.95 33.92
C LEU A 495 3.13 -11.32 33.53
N ALA A 496 3.78 -12.03 32.61
CA ALA A 496 3.38 -13.38 32.21
C ALA A 496 3.42 -14.35 33.40
N ARG A 497 4.43 -14.26 34.27
CA ARG A 497 4.51 -15.06 35.50
C ARG A 497 3.39 -14.72 36.47
N SER A 498 3.09 -13.43 36.65
CA SER A 498 2.00 -12.98 37.53
C SER A 498 0.64 -13.44 37.03
N ALA A 499 0.39 -13.37 35.71
CA ALA A 499 -0.85 -13.84 35.10
C ALA A 499 -1.01 -15.36 35.30
N ARG A 500 0.07 -16.12 35.06
CA ARG A 500 0.09 -17.57 35.28
C ARG A 500 -0.20 -17.92 36.74
N PHE A 501 0.45 -17.23 37.68
CA PHE A 501 0.24 -17.45 39.10
C PHE A 501 -1.21 -17.17 39.48
N ARG A 502 -1.75 -16.00 39.11
CA ARG A 502 -3.11 -15.59 39.47
C ARG A 502 -4.17 -16.57 38.93
N TRP A 503 -4.03 -17.04 37.70
CA TRP A 503 -5.06 -17.89 37.09
C TRP A 503 -4.95 -19.36 37.47
N PHE A 504 -3.74 -19.90 37.66
CA PHE A 504 -3.55 -21.36 37.77
C PHE A 504 -2.99 -21.79 39.12
N ASP A 505 -2.02 -21.06 39.68
CA ASP A 505 -1.35 -21.48 40.92
C ASP A 505 -2.10 -20.97 42.17
N GLN A 506 -2.55 -19.71 42.15
CA GLN A 506 -3.18 -19.03 43.28
C GLN A 506 -4.46 -19.74 43.77
N PRO A 507 -5.40 -20.17 42.90
CA PRO A 507 -6.60 -20.88 43.35
C PRO A 507 -6.29 -22.19 44.10
N MET A 508 -5.26 -22.92 43.66
CA MET A 508 -4.81 -24.14 44.33
C MET A 508 -4.19 -23.84 45.70
N VAL A 509 -3.37 -22.80 45.78
CA VAL A 509 -2.76 -22.34 47.04
C VAL A 509 -3.83 -21.86 48.02
N ASP A 510 -4.84 -21.13 47.55
CA ASP A 510 -5.94 -20.63 48.37
C ASP A 510 -6.85 -21.78 48.85
N GLU A 511 -7.10 -22.79 48.01
CA GLU A 511 -7.83 -24.01 48.41
C GLU A 511 -7.06 -24.83 49.46
N GLU A 512 -5.75 -25.01 49.29
CA GLU A 512 -4.90 -25.70 50.25
C GLU A 512 -4.84 -24.95 51.59
N ARG A 513 -4.74 -23.62 51.56
CA ARG A 513 -4.83 -22.79 52.77
C ARG A 513 -6.20 -22.95 53.45
N ALA A 514 -7.29 -22.91 52.71
CA ALA A 514 -8.64 -23.08 53.25
C ALA A 514 -8.91 -24.46 53.85
N ARG A 515 -8.10 -25.48 53.53
CA ARG A 515 -8.17 -26.82 54.15
C ARG A 515 -7.36 -26.94 55.44
N ILE A 516 -6.40 -26.05 55.65
CA ILE A 516 -5.50 -26.03 56.82
C ILE A 516 -6.10 -25.23 57.98
N TRP A 517 -6.95 -24.25 57.69
CA TRP A 517 -7.73 -23.45 58.65
C TRP A 517 -9.17 -23.95 58.74
#